data_AF-A0A4Q6BLZ1-F1
#
_entry.id   AF-A0A4Q6BLZ1-F1
#
_cell.length_a   1.000
_cell.length_b   1.000
_cell.length_c   1.000
_cell.angle_alpha   90.00
_cell.angle_beta   90.00
_cell.angle_gamma   90.00
#
_symmetry.space_group_name_H-M   'P 1'
#
loop_
_entity.id
_entity.type
_entity.pdbx_description
1 polymer ?
#
loop_
_entity_poly.entity_id
_entity_poly.type
_entity_poly.pdbx_seq_one_letter_code
_entity_poly.pdbx_strand_id
1 'polypeptide(L)'
;MKEAWLAPLLSLLLISCTSTVRVEAERAIAAGERVRKLSIEDQRAALGALQSLACDDRDVCHVREACLRVALPTLAALEHRRDALAFMEAGNAADASAETVEASKARAGALLDEAHAALEQGKSAVPDCDGALAVLERSVKGK
;
A
#
# COMPACT_ATOMS: atom_id res chain seq x y z
N MET A 1 -32.53 -43.56 -31.47
CA MET A 1 -31.34 -42.75 -31.81
C MET A 1 -31.75 -41.28 -31.81
N LYS A 2 -31.39 -40.50 -30.77
CA LYS A 2 -31.41 -39.03 -30.79
C LYS A 2 -30.69 -38.48 -29.55
N GLU A 3 -29.42 -38.17 -29.78
CA GLU A 3 -28.67 -36.97 -29.37
C GLU A 3 -28.48 -36.65 -27.88
N ALA A 4 -27.32 -37.08 -27.38
CA ALA A 4 -26.64 -36.57 -26.20
C ALA A 4 -25.57 -35.56 -26.62
N TRP A 5 -25.88 -34.27 -26.76
CA TRP A 5 -24.94 -33.23 -27.18
C TRP A 5 -25.20 -31.88 -26.46
N LEU A 6 -24.91 -31.81 -25.15
CA LEU A 6 -24.95 -30.55 -24.38
C LEU A 6 -23.85 -30.45 -23.31
N ALA A 7 -22.65 -31.00 -23.57
CA ALA A 7 -21.59 -31.06 -22.56
C ALA A 7 -20.17 -30.60 -22.94
N PRO A 8 -19.90 -29.63 -23.85
CA PRO A 8 -18.54 -29.09 -23.98
C PRO A 8 -18.33 -27.69 -23.35
N LEU A 9 -19.38 -26.99 -22.91
CA LEU A 9 -19.24 -25.58 -22.46
C LEU A 9 -18.71 -25.41 -21.02
N LEU A 10 -18.72 -26.45 -20.19
CA LEU A 10 -18.27 -26.33 -18.79
C LEU A 10 -16.73 -26.37 -18.66
N SER A 11 -16.01 -26.95 -19.61
CA SER A 11 -14.55 -27.16 -19.50
C SER A 11 -13.72 -25.91 -19.82
N LEU A 12 -14.32 -24.87 -20.42
CA LEU A 12 -13.63 -23.64 -20.78
C LEU A 12 -13.55 -22.61 -19.64
N LEU A 13 -14.37 -22.74 -18.59
CA LEU A 13 -14.38 -21.81 -17.46
C LEU A 13 -13.22 -22.04 -16.46
N LEU A 14 -12.64 -23.25 -16.42
CA LEU A 14 -11.59 -23.59 -15.46
C LEU A 14 -10.18 -23.11 -15.87
N ILE A 15 -9.95 -22.85 -17.17
CA ILE A 15 -8.64 -22.41 -17.68
C ILE A 15 -8.44 -20.90 -17.50
N SER A 16 -9.53 -20.12 -17.41
CA SER A 16 -9.45 -18.66 -17.23
C SER A 16 -9.16 -18.22 -15.79
N CYS A 17 -9.40 -19.06 -14.77
CA CYS A 17 -9.11 -18.70 -13.38
C CYS A 17 -7.61 -18.71 -13.05
N THR A 18 -6.81 -19.57 -13.68
CA THR A 18 -5.37 -19.66 -13.39
C THR A 18 -4.58 -18.50 -13.98
N SER A 19 -5.02 -17.93 -15.11
CA SER A 19 -4.37 -16.78 -15.72
C SER A 19 -4.68 -15.47 -14.99
N THR A 20 -5.92 -15.29 -14.50
CA THR A 20 -6.31 -14.10 -13.74
C THR A 20 -5.59 -14.03 -12.39
N VAL A 21 -5.52 -15.14 -11.66
CA VAL A 21 -4.81 -15.20 -10.36
C VAL A 21 -3.32 -14.88 -10.52
N ARG A 22 -2.68 -15.36 -11.59
CA ARG A 22 -1.27 -15.07 -11.88
C ARG A 22 -1.05 -13.58 -12.18
N VAL A 23 -1.91 -12.97 -12.98
CA VAL A 23 -1.85 -11.54 -13.29
C VAL A 23 -2.09 -10.69 -12.04
N GLU A 24 -3.04 -11.06 -11.19
CA GLU A 24 -3.30 -10.37 -9.93
C GLU A 24 -2.15 -10.49 -8.94
N ALA A 25 -1.53 -11.68 -8.86
CA ALA A 25 -0.37 -11.89 -8.02
C ALA A 25 0.85 -11.07 -8.48
N GLU A 26 1.12 -11.00 -9.78
CA GLU A 26 2.19 -10.15 -10.34
C GLU A 26 1.94 -8.66 -10.06
N ARG A 27 0.67 -8.21 -10.15
CA ARG A 27 0.30 -6.84 -9.78
C ARG A 27 0.50 -6.59 -8.28
N ALA A 28 0.17 -7.55 -7.43
CA ALA A 28 0.38 -7.45 -5.99
C ALA A 28 1.87 -7.36 -5.63
N ILE A 29 2.71 -8.18 -6.25
CA ILE A 29 4.17 -8.13 -6.08
C ILE A 29 4.71 -6.77 -6.50
N ALA A 30 4.37 -6.31 -7.72
CA ALA A 30 4.84 -5.04 -8.23
C ALA A 30 4.34 -3.84 -7.41
N ALA A 31 3.16 -3.91 -6.79
CA ALA A 31 2.67 -2.85 -5.91
C ALA A 31 3.39 -2.87 -4.55
N GLY A 32 3.58 -4.06 -3.95
CA GLY A 32 4.31 -4.24 -2.70
C GLY A 32 5.77 -3.78 -2.79
N GLU A 33 6.48 -4.14 -3.86
CA GLU A 33 7.86 -3.67 -4.07
C GLU A 33 7.96 -2.14 -4.21
N ARG A 34 6.96 -1.51 -4.84
CA ARG A 34 6.90 -0.05 -5.02
C ARG A 34 6.68 0.69 -3.71
N VAL A 35 5.84 0.16 -2.83
CA VAL A 35 5.67 0.70 -1.46
C VAL A 35 7.02 0.81 -0.74
N ARG A 36 7.95 -0.12 -1.00
CA ARG A 36 9.26 -0.13 -0.33
C ARG A 36 10.32 0.81 -0.90
N LYS A 37 10.23 1.20 -2.17
CA LYS A 37 11.39 1.77 -2.90
C LYS A 37 11.23 3.22 -3.36
N LEU A 38 10.06 3.84 -3.24
CA LEU A 38 9.74 5.02 -4.04
C LEU A 38 9.36 6.29 -3.26
N SER A 39 9.28 7.40 -4.00
CA SER A 39 8.92 8.74 -3.55
C SER A 39 7.48 8.81 -3.02
N ILE A 40 7.09 9.93 -2.38
CA ILE A 40 5.74 10.13 -1.80
C ILE A 40 4.63 9.93 -2.83
N GLU A 41 4.81 10.45 -4.05
CA GLU A 41 3.81 10.37 -5.12
C GLU A 41 3.65 8.93 -5.62
N ASP A 42 4.77 8.23 -5.75
CA ASP A 42 4.79 6.82 -6.12
C ASP A 42 4.17 5.93 -5.04
N GLN A 43 4.35 6.27 -3.76
CA GLN A 43 3.73 5.55 -2.65
C GLN A 43 2.20 5.71 -2.65
N ARG A 44 1.66 6.88 -3.00
CA ARG A 44 0.21 7.05 -3.20
C ARG A 44 -0.31 6.19 -4.35
N ALA A 45 0.41 6.17 -5.48
CA ALA A 45 0.04 5.34 -6.61
C ALA A 45 0.10 3.84 -6.25
N ALA A 46 1.12 3.41 -5.51
CA ALA A 46 1.27 2.04 -5.03
C ALA A 46 0.17 1.65 -4.02
N LEU A 47 -0.21 2.57 -3.13
CA LEU A 47 -1.32 2.38 -2.21
C LEU A 47 -2.65 2.21 -2.97
N GLY A 48 -2.93 3.07 -3.95
CA GLY A 48 -4.11 2.96 -4.79
C GLY A 48 -4.14 1.62 -5.55
N ALA A 49 -2.99 1.17 -6.05
CA ALA A 49 -2.86 -0.14 -6.67
C ALA A 49 -3.21 -1.27 -5.69
N LEU A 50 -2.63 -1.29 -4.48
CA LEU A 50 -2.94 -2.29 -3.44
C LEU A 50 -4.41 -2.28 -3.04
N GLN A 51 -5.02 -1.11 -2.88
CA GLN A 51 -6.43 -0.98 -2.53
C GLN A 51 -7.35 -1.51 -3.62
N SER A 52 -6.97 -1.33 -4.88
CA SER A 52 -7.72 -1.77 -6.07
C SER A 52 -7.57 -3.25 -6.42
N LEU A 53 -6.63 -3.97 -5.80
CA LEU A 53 -6.47 -5.41 -6.03
C LEU A 53 -7.75 -6.14 -5.61
N ALA A 54 -8.29 -6.93 -6.54
CA ALA A 54 -9.30 -7.91 -6.22
C ALA A 54 -8.73 -8.89 -5.19
N CYS A 55 -9.54 -9.21 -4.20
CA CYS A 55 -9.16 -10.01 -3.05
C CYS A 55 -9.97 -11.32 -3.09
N ASP A 56 -9.87 -12.02 -4.21
CA ASP A 56 -10.60 -13.28 -4.44
C ASP A 56 -9.70 -14.50 -4.15
N ASP A 57 -8.38 -14.35 -4.35
CA ASP A 57 -7.38 -15.33 -3.95
C ASP A 57 -6.83 -15.02 -2.54
N ARG A 58 -6.74 -16.05 -1.70
CA ARG A 58 -6.31 -15.92 -0.30
C ARG A 58 -4.90 -15.35 -0.15
N ASP A 59 -3.96 -15.76 -0.99
CA ASP A 59 -2.56 -15.32 -0.89
C ASP A 59 -2.43 -13.87 -1.37
N VAL A 60 -3.16 -13.50 -2.43
CA VAL A 60 -3.26 -12.09 -2.90
C VAL A 60 -3.89 -11.19 -1.84
N CYS A 61 -4.96 -11.64 -1.20
CA CYS A 61 -5.58 -10.94 -0.07
C CYS A 61 -4.61 -10.70 1.07
N HIS A 62 -3.89 -11.74 1.47
CA HIS A 62 -2.95 -11.65 2.57
C HIS A 62 -1.81 -10.66 2.27
N VAL A 63 -1.27 -10.68 1.06
CA VAL A 63 -0.27 -9.68 0.60
C VAL A 63 -0.84 -8.28 0.64
N ARG A 64 -2.05 -8.08 0.10
CA ARG A 64 -2.74 -6.78 0.10
C ARG A 64 -2.84 -6.24 1.52
N GLU A 65 -3.40 -7.01 2.45
CA GLU A 65 -3.59 -6.58 3.83
C GLU A 65 -2.25 -6.32 4.55
N ALA A 66 -1.29 -7.23 4.40
CA ALA A 66 0.02 -7.11 5.04
C ALA A 66 0.75 -5.84 4.56
N CYS A 67 0.75 -5.59 3.25
CA CYS A 67 1.42 -4.43 2.68
C CYS A 67 0.64 -3.12 2.86
N LEU A 68 -0.69 -3.15 3.01
CA LEU A 68 -1.47 -1.97 3.42
C LEU A 68 -1.11 -1.50 4.83
N ARG A 69 -0.77 -2.42 5.76
CA ARG A 69 -0.30 -2.05 7.11
C ARG A 69 1.06 -1.35 7.12
N VAL A 70 1.85 -1.50 6.05
CA VAL A 70 3.08 -0.73 5.85
C VAL A 70 2.76 0.60 5.16
N ALA A 71 2.02 0.54 4.06
CA ALA A 71 1.80 1.67 3.17
C ALA A 71 0.98 2.80 3.83
N LEU A 72 -0.10 2.46 4.55
CA LEU A 72 -1.00 3.46 5.13
C LEU A 72 -0.30 4.32 6.20
N PRO A 73 0.36 3.74 7.23
CA PRO A 73 1.06 4.55 8.23
C PRO A 73 2.24 5.32 7.63
N THR A 74 2.95 4.73 6.66
CA THR A 74 4.06 5.41 5.98
C THR A 74 3.58 6.64 5.22
N LEU A 75 2.46 6.54 4.49
CA LEU A 75 1.87 7.69 3.81
C LEU A 75 1.40 8.75 4.81
N ALA A 76 0.71 8.34 5.87
CA ALA A 76 0.27 9.26 6.92
C ALA A 76 1.46 10.05 7.51
N ALA A 77 2.58 9.38 7.80
CA ALA A 77 3.76 10.04 8.29
C ALA A 77 4.34 11.10 7.34
N LEU A 78 4.32 10.82 6.04
CA LEU A 78 4.79 11.77 5.03
C LEU A 78 3.86 12.97 4.90
N GLU A 79 2.56 12.76 5.05
CA GLU A 79 1.57 13.84 5.06
C GLU A 79 1.74 14.71 6.31
N HIS A 80 1.87 14.12 7.50
CA HIS A 80 2.17 14.85 8.72
C HIS A 80 3.48 15.64 8.64
N ARG A 81 4.54 15.05 8.06
CA ARG A 81 5.81 15.75 7.81
C ARG A 81 5.62 16.95 6.88
N ARG A 82 4.88 16.78 5.78
CA ARG A 82 4.60 17.87 4.84
C ARG A 82 3.84 19.00 5.55
N ASP A 83 2.83 18.66 6.33
CA ASP A 83 2.02 19.65 7.04
C ASP A 83 2.85 20.36 8.12
N ALA A 84 3.73 19.65 8.83
CA ALA A 84 4.67 20.23 9.79
C ALA A 84 5.58 21.28 9.12
N LEU A 85 6.12 20.97 7.93
CA LEU A 85 6.93 21.92 7.16
C LEU A 85 6.12 23.16 6.78
N ALA A 86 4.87 23.02 6.35
CA ALA A 86 3.99 24.15 6.04
C ALA A 86 3.74 25.04 7.27
N PHE A 87 3.55 24.46 8.47
CA PHE A 87 3.45 25.23 9.70
C PHE A 87 4.75 25.96 10.05
N MET A 88 5.90 25.30 9.87
CA MET A 88 7.21 25.94 10.08
C MET A 88 7.43 27.10 9.10
N GLU A 89 7.05 26.95 7.83
CA GLU A 89 7.12 28.02 6.82
C GLU A 89 6.24 29.21 7.22
N ALA A 90 5.00 28.96 7.66
CA ALA A 90 4.12 30.02 8.14
C ALA A 90 4.68 30.73 9.38
N GLY A 91 5.31 29.99 10.30
CA GLY A 91 5.97 30.56 11.48
C GLY A 91 7.24 31.36 11.14
N ASN A 92 7.88 31.07 10.02
CA ASN A 92 9.09 31.76 9.55
C ASN A 92 8.80 32.92 8.59
N ALA A 93 7.53 33.22 8.30
CA ALA A 93 7.15 34.35 7.47
C ALA A 93 7.67 35.66 8.09
N ALA A 94 8.14 36.59 7.24
CA ALA A 94 8.83 37.81 7.69
C ALA A 94 7.95 38.73 8.56
N ASP A 95 6.64 38.61 8.45
CA ASP A 95 5.61 39.35 9.17
C ASP A 95 4.92 38.53 10.27
N ALA A 96 5.40 37.31 10.57
CA ALA A 96 4.84 36.47 11.62
C ALA A 96 5.02 37.11 13.01
N SER A 97 3.93 37.15 13.78
CA SER A 97 3.97 37.57 15.17
C SER A 97 4.68 36.52 16.04
N ALA A 98 5.19 36.92 17.22
CA ALA A 98 5.79 35.97 18.17
C ALA A 98 4.81 34.87 18.60
N GLU A 99 3.51 35.20 18.73
CA GLU A 99 2.45 34.23 19.01
C GLU A 99 2.29 33.22 17.86
N THR A 100 2.32 33.71 16.62
CA THR A 100 2.26 32.87 15.41
C THR A 100 3.46 31.92 15.34
N VAL A 101 4.67 32.40 15.62
CA VAL A 101 5.90 31.59 15.62
C VAL A 101 5.78 30.43 16.62
N GLU A 102 5.36 30.70 17.86
CA GLU A 102 5.27 29.67 18.89
C GLU A 102 4.12 28.68 18.63
N ALA A 103 2.96 29.16 18.16
CA ALA A 103 1.86 28.29 17.75
C ALA A 103 2.27 27.36 16.59
N SER A 104 2.97 27.90 15.58
CA SER A 104 3.49 27.14 14.45
C SER A 104 4.51 26.08 14.88
N LYS A 105 5.46 26.42 15.78
CA LYS A 105 6.43 25.45 16.32
C LYS A 105 5.75 24.34 17.09
N ALA A 106 4.82 24.67 17.98
CA ALA A 106 4.10 23.68 18.78
C ALA A 106 3.31 22.73 17.86
N ARG A 107 2.64 23.27 16.83
CA ARG A 107 1.89 22.46 15.89
C ARG A 107 2.79 21.58 15.01
N ALA A 108 3.90 22.13 14.52
CA ALA A 108 4.88 21.37 13.75
C ALA A 108 5.50 20.23 14.59
N GLY A 109 5.84 20.49 15.85
CA GLY A 109 6.33 19.47 16.78
C GLY A 109 5.36 18.31 16.95
N ALA A 110 4.09 18.61 17.24
CA ALA A 110 3.05 17.57 17.38
C ALA A 110 2.88 16.73 16.10
N LEU A 111 2.91 17.36 14.93
CA LEU A 111 2.82 16.65 13.64
C LEU A 111 4.05 15.77 13.39
N LEU A 112 5.25 16.19 13.82
CA LEU A 112 6.46 15.37 13.71
C LEU A 112 6.41 14.15 14.65
N ASP A 113 5.83 14.30 15.85
CA ASP A 113 5.61 13.19 16.77
C ASP A 113 4.60 12.18 16.18
N GLU A 114 3.49 12.67 15.61
CA GLU A 114 2.51 11.85 14.88
C GLU A 114 3.16 11.13 13.69
N ALA A 115 4.00 11.83 12.92
CA ALA A 115 4.73 11.25 11.81
C ALA A 115 5.69 10.15 12.27
N HIS A 116 6.40 10.36 13.37
CA HIS A 116 7.31 9.36 13.92
C HIS A 116 6.57 8.10 14.38
N ALA A 117 5.46 8.27 15.10
CA ALA A 117 4.62 7.15 15.54
C ALA A 117 4.10 6.33 14.34
N ALA A 118 3.62 7.01 13.30
CA ALA A 118 3.13 6.35 12.09
C ALA A 118 4.26 5.63 11.31
N LEU A 119 5.47 6.19 11.27
CA LEU A 119 6.63 5.49 10.68
C LEU A 119 7.01 4.23 11.44
N GLU A 120 7.05 4.28 12.76
CA GLU A 120 7.37 3.09 13.56
C GLU A 120 6.30 2.01 13.41
N GLN A 121 5.02 2.39 13.30
CA GLN A 121 3.95 1.46 12.97
C GLN A 121 4.17 0.82 11.59
N GLY A 122 4.40 1.61 10.55
CA GLY A 122 4.65 1.10 9.19
C GLY A 122 5.88 0.18 9.12
N LYS A 123 6.96 0.57 9.80
CA LYS A 123 8.22 -0.19 9.90
C LYS A 123 8.02 -1.54 10.60
N SER A 124 7.23 -1.57 11.68
CA SER A 124 6.92 -2.81 12.40
C SER A 124 6.18 -3.84 11.56
N ALA A 125 5.42 -3.38 10.54
CA ALA A 125 4.66 -4.25 9.63
C ALA A 125 5.47 -4.72 8.40
N VAL A 126 6.69 -4.20 8.18
CA VAL A 126 7.52 -4.56 7.02
C VAL A 126 7.81 -6.06 6.93
N PRO A 127 8.20 -6.76 8.02
CA PRO A 127 8.47 -8.20 7.96
C PRO A 127 7.26 -9.02 7.50
N ASP A 128 6.05 -8.62 7.88
CA ASP A 128 4.82 -9.29 7.49
C ASP A 128 4.54 -9.12 5.99
N CYS A 129 4.70 -7.91 5.45
CA CYS A 129 4.53 -7.65 4.01
C CYS A 129 5.59 -8.41 3.19
N ASP A 130 6.85 -8.38 3.61
CA ASP A 130 7.93 -9.11 2.94
C ASP A 130 7.70 -10.64 2.98
N GLY A 131 7.24 -11.16 4.12
CA GLY A 131 6.86 -12.56 4.29
C GLY A 131 5.73 -12.97 3.35
N ALA A 132 4.66 -12.17 3.29
CA ALA A 132 3.53 -12.41 2.41
C ALA A 132 3.93 -12.38 0.92
N LEU A 133 4.72 -11.39 0.51
CA LEU A 133 5.24 -11.29 -0.86
C LEU A 133 6.07 -12.51 -1.25
N ALA A 134 6.97 -12.95 -0.37
CA ALA A 134 7.81 -14.11 -0.61
C ALA A 134 6.99 -15.42 -0.72
N VAL A 135 5.90 -15.56 0.05
CA VAL A 135 4.97 -16.69 -0.08
C VAL A 135 4.28 -16.66 -1.44
N LEU A 136 3.69 -15.52 -1.81
CA LEU A 136 2.97 -15.36 -3.07
C LEU A 136 3.89 -15.61 -4.27
N GLU A 137 5.12 -15.09 -4.25
CA GLU A 137 6.12 -15.35 -5.29
C GLU A 137 6.42 -16.84 -5.47
N ARG A 138 6.55 -17.60 -4.37
CA ARG A 138 6.75 -19.06 -4.44
C ARG A 138 5.53 -19.77 -5.00
N SER A 139 4.32 -19.36 -4.60
CA SER A 139 3.06 -19.91 -5.12
C SER A 139 2.89 -19.69 -6.63
N VAL A 140 3.39 -18.57 -7.15
CA VAL A 140 3.32 -18.24 -8.59
C VAL A 140 4.43 -18.89 -9.41
N LYS A 141 5.66 -18.98 -8.88
CA LYS A 141 6.83 -19.56 -9.59
C LYS A 141 6.89 -21.09 -9.51
N GLY A 142 6.30 -21.68 -8.46
CA GLY A 142 6.28 -23.12 -8.22
C GLY A 142 5.13 -23.89 -8.89
N LYS A 143 4.23 -23.19 -9.59
CA LYS A 143 3.17 -23.75 -10.43
C LYS A 143 3.51 -23.53 -11.91
#